data_AF-A0A9X2WH02-F1
#
_entry.id   AF-A0A9X2WH02-F1
#
_cell.length_a   1.000
_cell.length_b   1.000
_cell.length_c   1.000
_cell.angle_alpha   90.00
_cell.angle_beta   90.00
_cell.angle_gamma   90.00
#
_symmetry.space_group_name_H-M   'P 1'
#
loop_
_entity.id
_entity.type
_entity.pdbx_description
1 polymer ?
#
loop_
_entity_poly.entity_id
_entity_poly.type
_entity_poly.pdbx_seq_one_letter_code
_entity_poly.pdbx_strand_id
1 'polypeptide(L)'
;MTRTVFCKKYQQELEGLNSQPFPGPKGEEIFLHVSQKAWDEWTVHQTRLINEKHLNMMDIQARKYLTEQRDKFFSGDEFDMAEGYVPENKDK
;
A
#
# COMPACT_ATOMS: atom_id res chain seq x y z
N MET A 1 -14.55 -1.53 18.97
CA MET A 1 -14.78 -2.69 18.07
C MET A 1 -13.90 -2.47 16.86
N THR A 2 -13.02 -3.41 16.53
CA THR A 2 -12.21 -3.31 15.32
C THR A 2 -13.08 -3.60 14.11
N ARG A 3 -13.08 -2.70 13.14
CA ARG A 3 -13.81 -2.88 11.88
C ARG A 3 -13.07 -3.91 11.04
N THR A 4 -13.77 -4.92 10.53
CA THR A 4 -13.20 -5.88 9.58
C THR A 4 -13.54 -5.47 8.15
N VAL A 5 -12.64 -5.78 7.22
CA VAL A 5 -12.81 -5.53 5.79
C VAL A 5 -12.30 -6.72 5.00
N PHE A 6 -12.94 -6.98 3.86
CA PHE A 6 -12.42 -7.94 2.89
C PHE A 6 -11.23 -7.31 2.15
N CYS A 7 -10.02 -7.73 2.49
CA CYS A 7 -8.82 -7.13 1.94
C CYS A 7 -8.58 -7.59 0.51
N LYS A 8 -8.63 -6.67 -0.46
CA LYS A 8 -8.39 -6.97 -1.89
C LYS A 8 -7.02 -7.60 -2.15
N LYS A 9 -5.97 -7.18 -1.43
CA LYS A 9 -4.61 -7.75 -1.57
C LYS A 9 -4.53 -9.21 -1.09
N TYR A 10 -5.17 -9.50 0.03
CA TYR A 10 -5.04 -10.78 0.73
C TYR A 10 -6.20 -11.75 0.49
N GLN A 11 -7.26 -11.29 -0.18
CA GLN A 11 -8.49 -12.03 -0.46
C GLN A 11 -9.08 -12.72 0.78
N GLN A 12 -8.98 -12.06 1.94
CA GLN A 12 -9.46 -12.57 3.23
C GLN A 12 -9.95 -11.42 4.11
N GLU A 13 -10.78 -11.72 5.10
CA GLU A 13 -11.25 -10.75 6.08
C GLU A 13 -10.14 -10.45 7.09
N LEU A 14 -9.77 -9.17 7.19
CA LEU A 14 -8.75 -8.67 8.10
C LEU A 14 -9.25 -7.39 8.78
N GLU A 15 -8.54 -6.98 9.82
CA GLU A 15 -8.79 -5.68 10.45
C GLU A 15 -8.58 -4.56 9.42
N GLY A 16 -9.61 -3.73 9.24
CA GLY A 16 -9.59 -2.56 8.39
C GLY A 16 -8.94 -1.37 9.07
N LEU A 17 -8.70 -0.32 8.29
CA LEU A 17 -8.17 0.93 8.83
C LEU A 17 -9.16 1.56 9.83
N ASN A 18 -8.60 2.24 10.84
CA ASN A 18 -9.39 2.98 11.84
C ASN A 18 -10.04 4.25 11.25
N SER A 19 -9.39 4.86 10.25
CA SER A 19 -9.86 6.07 9.58
C SER A 19 -9.35 6.11 8.14
N GLN A 20 -10.00 6.92 7.30
CA GLN A 20 -9.53 7.16 5.94
C GLN A 20 -8.13 7.79 5.97
N PRO A 21 -7.16 7.30 5.16
CA PRO A 21 -5.79 7.80 5.19
C PRO A 21 -5.66 9.19 4.52
N PHE A 22 -6.56 9.53 3.60
CA PHE A 22 -6.60 10.83 2.94
C PHE A 22 -8.02 11.09 2.41
N PRO A 23 -8.41 12.37 2.23
CA PRO A 23 -9.73 12.72 1.73
C PRO A 23 -9.90 12.35 0.24
N GLY A 24 -11.13 11.98 -0.12
CA GLY A 24 -11.54 11.70 -1.50
C GLY A 24 -11.87 10.24 -1.77
N PRO A 25 -12.37 9.92 -2.97
CA PRO A 25 -12.92 8.61 -3.31
C PRO A 25 -11.87 7.49 -3.18
N LYS A 26 -10.59 7.82 -3.43
CA LYS A 26 -9.51 6.84 -3.36
C LYS A 26 -9.12 6.49 -1.92
N GLY A 27 -9.29 7.42 -0.98
CA GLY A 27 -9.08 7.17 0.45
C GLY A 27 -10.21 6.35 1.04
N GLU A 28 -11.44 6.57 0.55
CA GLU A 28 -12.60 5.75 0.86
C GLU A 28 -12.44 4.32 0.33
N GLU A 29 -11.99 4.12 -0.92
CA GLU A 29 -11.73 2.79 -1.49
C GLU A 29 -10.74 2.00 -0.64
N ILE A 30 -9.63 2.63 -0.22
CA ILE A 30 -8.62 2.00 0.64
C ILE A 30 -9.23 1.67 2.00
N PHE A 31 -9.96 2.60 2.60
CA PHE A 31 -10.64 2.35 3.86
C PHE A 31 -11.62 1.19 3.76
N LEU A 32 -12.34 1.02 2.63
CA LEU A 32 -13.35 -0.03 2.43
C LEU A 32 -12.76 -1.40 2.06
N HIS A 33 -11.67 -1.45 1.28
CA HIS A 33 -11.17 -2.68 0.65
C HIS A 33 -9.73 -3.05 1.03
N VAL A 34 -9.04 -2.25 1.84
CA VAL A 34 -7.67 -2.50 2.27
C VAL A 34 -7.63 -2.69 3.78
N SER A 35 -6.91 -3.72 4.22
CA SER A 35 -6.70 -4.00 5.64
C SER A 35 -5.60 -3.11 6.22
N GLN A 36 -5.64 -2.90 7.53
CA GLN A 36 -4.59 -2.23 8.28
C GLN A 36 -3.23 -2.88 7.98
N LYS A 37 -3.16 -4.22 7.99
CA LYS A 37 -1.95 -4.97 7.63
C LYS A 37 -1.39 -4.61 6.25
N ALA A 38 -2.24 -4.63 5.22
CA ALA A 38 -1.81 -4.30 3.86
C ALA A 38 -1.38 -2.82 3.74
N TRP A 39 -2.03 -1.93 4.49
CA TRP A 39 -1.68 -0.51 4.52
C TRP A 39 -0.33 -0.24 5.20
N ASP A 40 -0.03 -0.92 6.30
CA ASP A 40 1.26 -0.82 6.98
C ASP A 40 2.40 -1.31 6.07
N GLU A 41 2.19 -2.44 5.38
CA GLU A 41 3.16 -2.94 4.38
C GLU A 41 3.37 -1.96 3.23
N TRP A 42 2.29 -1.36 2.72
CA TRP A 42 2.38 -0.32 1.70
C TRP A 42 3.18 0.89 2.20
N THR A 43 2.98 1.31 3.45
CA THR A 43 3.69 2.46 4.03
C THR A 43 5.19 2.20 4.08
N VAL A 44 5.60 1.01 4.54
CA VAL A 44 7.01 0.60 4.55
C VAL A 44 7.57 0.55 3.12
N HIS A 45 6.81 0.00 2.17
CA HIS A 45 7.20 -0.05 0.76
C HIS A 45 7.37 1.34 0.15
N GLN A 46 6.43 2.24 0.42
CA GLN A 46 6.46 3.63 -0.01
C GLN A 46 7.70 4.35 0.51
N THR A 47 8.04 4.21 1.79
CA THR A 47 9.25 4.81 2.36
C THR A 47 10.51 4.30 1.66
N ARG A 48 10.58 3.01 1.33
CA ARG A 48 11.71 2.45 0.56
C ARG A 48 11.80 3.06 -0.84
N LEU A 49 10.69 3.09 -1.58
CA LEU A 49 10.65 3.71 -2.91
C LEU A 49 11.08 5.18 -2.88
N ILE A 50 10.66 5.92 -1.86
CA ILE A 50 11.06 7.32 -1.68
C ILE A 50 12.57 7.44 -1.50
N ASN A 51 13.16 6.58 -0.66
CA ASN A 51 14.60 6.63 -0.38
C ASN A 51 15.44 6.16 -1.56
N GLU A 52 15.11 5.02 -2.17
CA GLU A 52 15.91 4.42 -3.25
C GLU A 52 15.83 5.25 -4.54
N LYS A 53 14.66 5.80 -4.86
CA LYS A 53 14.49 6.63 -6.05
C LYS A 53 14.68 8.12 -5.77
N HIS A 54 15.08 8.48 -4.55
CA HIS A 54 15.25 9.86 -4.09
C HIS A 54 14.04 10.75 -4.45
N LEU A 55 12.83 10.23 -4.23
CA LEU A 55 11.60 10.91 -4.63
C LEU A 55 11.34 12.13 -3.76
N ASN A 56 11.03 13.25 -4.41
CA ASN A 56 10.62 14.45 -3.71
C ASN A 56 9.08 14.50 -3.58
N MET A 57 8.55 14.40 -2.36
CA MET A 57 7.10 14.46 -2.10
C MET A 57 6.45 15.81 -2.47
N MET A 58 7.24 16.86 -2.71
CA MET A 58 6.75 18.12 -3.26
C MET A 58 6.52 18.06 -4.77
N ASP A 59 7.21 17.16 -5.48
CA ASP A 59 7.03 16.96 -6.90
C ASP A 59 5.70 16.21 -7.18
N ILE A 60 4.95 16.72 -8.15
CA ILE A 60 3.70 16.13 -8.62
C ILE A 60 3.99 14.80 -9.31
N GLN A 61 5.10 14.67 -10.05
CA GLN A 61 5.45 13.42 -10.73
C GLN A 61 5.77 12.30 -9.75
N ALA A 62 6.53 12.61 -8.69
CA ALA A 62 6.81 11.66 -7.60
C ALA A 62 5.52 11.21 -6.90
N ARG A 63 4.60 12.14 -6.61
CA ARG A 63 3.29 11.80 -6.02
C ARG A 63 2.44 10.93 -6.95
N LYS A 64 2.45 11.22 -8.25
CA LYS A 64 1.74 10.43 -9.26
C LYS A 64 2.31 9.01 -9.34
N TYR A 65 3.63 8.87 -9.40
CA TYR A 65 4.32 7.59 -9.38
C TYR A 65 3.96 6.78 -8.13
N LEU A 66 4.04 7.35 -6.94
CA LEU A 66 3.67 6.65 -5.71
C LEU A 66 2.20 6.23 -5.68
N THR A 67 1.31 7.05 -6.24
CA THR A 67 -0.12 6.72 -6.36
C THR A 67 -0.34 5.53 -7.30
N GLU A 68 0.33 5.51 -8.45
CA GLU A 68 0.28 4.39 -9.38
C GLU A 68 0.85 3.10 -8.76
N GLN A 69 1.98 3.19 -8.06
CA GLN A 69 2.58 2.05 -7.36
C GLN A 69 1.68 1.50 -6.26
N ARG A 70 0.99 2.38 -5.52
CA ARG A 70 0.01 1.98 -4.50
C ARG A 70 -1.13 1.18 -5.11
N ASP A 71 -1.70 1.69 -6.19
CA ASP A 71 -2.85 1.08 -6.84
C ASP A 71 -2.48 -0.30 -7.40
N LYS A 72 -1.26 -0.45 -7.95
CA LYS A 72 -0.70 -1.75 -8.35
C LYS A 72 -0.49 -2.69 -7.15
N PHE A 73 0.11 -2.20 -6.06
CA PHE A 73 0.38 -2.97 -4.85
C PHE A 73 -0.87 -3.60 -4.22
N PHE A 74 -2.00 -2.89 -4.27
CA PHE A 74 -3.29 -3.39 -3.75
C PHE A 74 -4.12 -4.17 -4.77
N SER A 75 -3.87 -3.97 -6.06
CA SER A 75 -4.56 -4.72 -7.12
C SER A 75 -3.94 -6.09 -7.38
N GLY A 76 -2.72 -6.33 -6.91
CA GLY A 76 -1.98 -7.57 -7.15
C GLY A 76 -1.25 -7.58 -8.50
N ASP A 77 -1.21 -6.44 -9.19
CA ASP A 77 -0.46 -6.26 -10.44
C ASP A 77 1.04 -6.12 -10.15
N GLU A 78 1.88 -6.29 -11.17
CA GLU A 78 3.33 -6.03 -11.07
C GLU A 78 3.58 -4.59 -10.61
N PHE A 79 4.02 -4.45 -9.37
CA PHE A 79 4.46 -3.21 -8.77
C PHE A 79 5.97 -3.18 -8.65
N ASP A 80 6.53 -1.98 -8.63
CA ASP A 80 7.96 -1.75 -8.54
C ASP A 80 8.44 -2.19 -7.15
N MET A 81 9.10 -3.34 -7.10
CA MET A 81 9.75 -3.82 -5.90
C MET A 81 11.09 -3.10 -5.80
N ALA A 82 11.23 -2.19 -4.82
CA ALA A 82 12.51 -1.65 -4.39
C ALA A 82 13.61 -2.73 -4.49
N GLU A 83 14.59 -2.52 -5.37
CA GLU A 83 15.60 -3.51 -5.75
C GLU A 83 16.49 -3.80 -4.53
N GLY A 84 16.18 -4.89 -3.82
CA GLY A 84 16.97 -5.30 -2.65
C GLY A 84 16.21 -6.12 -1.61
N TYR A 85 14.89 -6.27 -1.72
CA TYR A 85 14.15 -7.12 -0.80
C TYR A 85 14.04 -8.55 -1.33
N VAL A 86 14.94 -9.42 -0.86
CA VAL A 86 14.69 -10.87 -0.83
C VAL A 86 13.67 -11.07 0.30
N PRO A 87 12.40 -11.41 0.04
CA PRO A 87 11.55 -11.92 1.11
C PRO A 87 12.24 -13.19 1.60
N GLU A 88 12.74 -13.20 2.84
CA GLU A 88 13.13 -14.47 3.44
C GLU A 88 11.91 -15.40 3.36
N ASN A 89 12.08 -16.45 2.55
CA ASN A 89 11.09 -17.46 2.25
C ASN A 89 10.37 -17.89 3.53
N LYS A 90 9.05 -17.63 3.60
CA LYS A 90 8.17 -18.45 4.43
C LYS A 90 7.82 -19.72 3.66
N ASP A 91 8.84 -20.53 3.40
CA ASP A 91 8.70 -21.92 2.97
C ASP A 91 9.76 -22.76 3.70
N LYS A 92 9.48 -23.05 4.98
CA LYS A 92 9.55 -24.40 5.59
C LYS A 92 9.11 -24.38 7.04
#